data_AF-A0A7S2YEW9-F1
#
_entry.id   AF-A0A7S2YEW9-F1
#
_cell.length_a   1.000
_cell.length_b   1.000
_cell.length_c   1.000
_cell.angle_alpha   90.00
_cell.angle_beta   90.00
_cell.angle_gamma   90.00
#
_symmetry.space_group_name_H-M   'P 1'
#
loop_
_entity.id
_entity.type
_entity.pdbx_description
1 polymer ?
#
loop_
_entity_poly.entity_id
_entity_poly.type
_entity_poly.pdbx_seq_one_letter_code
_entity_poly.pdbx_strand_id
1 'polypeptide(L)'
;RRVFNRYDDDVPEDGGQLQIAFSSTLEVLTSPEFKVAGALGPVTSLEKAAPNVSDNAIGKGGTNMWSIGGIDPNTTIAIYFDITNPGNTPLPDGKRRFIQFLTKYQCSNGTTRLRCTTLCGPWHNPPSLPKDDPMAERQAMMNSPVRMSFDQEAAAVLSARLAVHQTETDEVGDVLRWVDRSLIRLCSKFAEYEPDNAQTFRLSPEFSLYPQFMFHLRRSQFLQLFNSSPDEAAYYRYILSREGTTNSLVMIQPTLLSYSFN
;
A
#
# COMPACT_ATOMS: atom_id res chain seq x y z
N ARG A 1 -24.39 27.79 7.07
CA ARG A 1 -23.28 27.79 8.05
C ARG A 1 -22.13 27.01 7.41
N ARG A 2 -21.03 27.64 7.00
CA ARG A 2 -19.90 26.92 6.39
C ARG A 2 -19.37 25.93 7.44
N VAL A 3 -19.28 24.66 7.08
CA VAL A 3 -18.96 23.55 7.99
C VAL A 3 -17.45 23.50 8.29
N PHE A 4 -16.66 24.26 7.53
CA PHE A 4 -15.22 24.37 7.70
C PHE A 4 -14.85 25.85 7.83
N ASN A 5 -14.38 26.24 9.00
CA ASN A 5 -13.72 27.53 9.18
C ASN A 5 -12.37 27.44 8.48
N ARG A 6 -12.14 28.28 7.48
CA ARG A 6 -10.78 28.59 7.04
C ARG A 6 -10.23 29.64 7.99
N TYR A 7 -8.97 29.48 8.36
CA TYR A 7 -8.25 30.57 8.98
C TYR A 7 -8.07 31.71 7.97
N ASP A 8 -7.90 32.93 8.46
CA ASP A 8 -7.49 34.06 7.62
C ASP A 8 -6.10 33.77 7.03
N ASP A 9 -5.79 34.38 5.88
CA ASP A 9 -4.56 34.08 5.10
C ASP A 9 -3.27 34.32 5.92
N ASP A 10 -3.34 35.13 6.97
CA ASP A 10 -2.23 35.53 7.84
C ASP A 10 -1.95 34.50 8.97
N VAL A 11 -2.85 33.56 9.17
CA VAL A 11 -2.74 32.53 10.21
C VAL A 11 -2.08 31.30 9.59
N PRO A 12 -1.04 30.72 10.22
CA PRO A 12 -0.47 29.46 9.77
C PRO A 12 -1.55 28.40 9.53
N GLU A 13 -1.37 27.50 8.55
CA GLU A 13 -2.40 26.50 8.20
C GLU A 13 -2.88 25.66 9.39
N ASP A 14 -2.06 25.54 10.44
CA ASP A 14 -2.36 24.84 11.69
C ASP A 14 -3.07 25.70 12.75
N GLY A 15 -3.43 26.94 12.43
CA GLY A 15 -4.05 27.87 13.38
C GLY A 15 -3.11 28.31 14.49
N GLY A 16 -1.79 28.15 14.34
CA GLY A 16 -0.78 28.35 15.38
C GLY A 16 -0.74 27.22 16.43
N GLN A 17 -1.32 26.06 16.14
CA GLN A 17 -1.36 24.90 17.04
C GLN A 17 -0.34 23.85 16.64
N LEU A 18 0.17 23.09 17.61
CA LEU A 18 1.03 21.94 17.31
C LEU A 18 0.23 20.94 16.45
N GLN A 19 0.82 20.50 15.33
CA GLN A 19 0.19 19.57 14.39
C GLN A 19 0.14 18.12 14.88
N ILE A 20 0.81 17.82 16.00
CA ILE A 20 0.79 16.50 16.63
C ILE A 20 -0.55 16.23 17.32
N ALA A 21 -0.92 14.96 17.33
CA ALA A 21 -2.10 14.43 17.99
C ALA A 21 -1.76 13.16 18.76
N PHE A 22 -2.54 12.88 19.80
CA PHE A 22 -2.25 11.85 20.80
C PHE A 22 -3.42 10.90 20.98
N SER A 23 -3.19 9.80 21.70
CA SER A 23 -4.21 8.80 22.05
C SER A 23 -5.00 8.34 20.83
N SER A 24 -4.29 8.19 19.71
CA SER A 24 -4.90 7.97 18.41
C SER A 24 -5.25 6.51 18.20
N THR A 25 -6.46 6.24 17.72
CA THR A 25 -6.91 4.91 17.30
C THR A 25 -7.45 4.97 15.87
N LEU A 26 -7.12 3.96 15.07
CA LEU A 26 -7.65 3.77 13.72
C LEU A 26 -8.51 2.52 13.68
N GLU A 27 -9.77 2.65 13.23
CA GLU A 27 -10.65 1.54 12.90
C GLU A 27 -10.95 1.53 11.39
N VAL A 28 -10.94 0.35 10.78
CA VAL A 28 -11.18 0.15 9.35
C VAL A 28 -12.39 -0.74 9.13
N LEU A 29 -13.41 -0.19 8.45
CA LEU A 29 -14.63 -0.89 8.09
C LEU A 29 -14.63 -1.17 6.58
N THR A 30 -15.13 -2.34 6.19
CA THR A 30 -15.18 -2.78 4.78
C THR A 30 -16.53 -3.39 4.45
N SER A 31 -16.88 -3.39 3.16
CA SER A 31 -17.97 -4.24 2.65
C SER A 31 -17.61 -5.73 2.81
N PRO A 32 -18.59 -6.65 2.89
CA PRO A 32 -18.34 -8.05 3.26
C PRO A 32 -17.56 -8.87 2.22
N GLU A 33 -17.40 -8.36 0.99
CA GLU A 33 -16.69 -9.04 -0.10
C GLU A 33 -15.15 -9.01 0.06
N PHE A 34 -14.65 -8.26 1.04
CA PHE A 34 -13.23 -8.22 1.36
C PHE A 34 -13.01 -7.87 2.83
N LYS A 35 -11.92 -8.40 3.37
CA LYS A 35 -11.56 -8.34 4.77
C LYS A 35 -10.23 -7.62 4.94
N VAL A 36 -10.01 -7.14 6.15
CA VAL A 36 -8.78 -6.50 6.59
C VAL A 36 -7.77 -7.58 6.97
N ALA A 37 -6.69 -7.70 6.22
CA ALA A 37 -5.61 -8.66 6.48
C ALA A 37 -4.65 -8.13 7.57
N GLY A 38 -4.43 -6.83 7.59
CA GLY A 38 -3.72 -6.17 8.68
C GLY A 38 -3.06 -4.87 8.26
N ALA A 39 -2.15 -4.39 9.11
CA ALA A 39 -1.51 -3.09 8.94
C ALA A 39 0.01 -3.15 9.15
N LEU A 40 0.73 -2.31 8.40
CA LEU A 40 2.16 -2.03 8.59
C LEU A 40 2.39 -0.53 8.76
N GLY A 41 3.14 -0.17 9.79
CA GLY A 41 3.44 1.20 10.19
C GLY A 41 3.56 1.33 11.71
N PRO A 42 3.54 2.55 12.26
CA PRO A 42 3.62 2.79 13.70
C PRO A 42 2.29 2.45 14.40
N VAL A 43 1.90 1.18 14.37
CA VAL A 43 0.61 0.69 14.88
C VAL A 43 0.80 -0.46 15.87
N THR A 44 -0.10 -0.52 16.85
CA THR A 44 -0.25 -1.64 17.78
C THR A 44 -1.66 -2.19 17.64
N SER A 45 -1.79 -3.51 17.47
CA SER A 45 -3.10 -4.18 17.39
C SER A 45 -3.88 -3.96 18.69
N LEU A 46 -5.18 -3.67 18.58
CA LEU A 46 -6.09 -3.68 19.72
C LEU A 46 -6.86 -5.00 19.84
N GLU A 47 -6.51 -6.00 19.02
CA GLU A 47 -7.06 -7.37 19.08
C GLU A 47 -8.60 -7.41 19.04
N LYS A 48 -9.20 -6.38 18.42
CA LYS A 48 -10.64 -6.30 18.24
C LYS A 48 -11.07 -7.30 17.17
N ALA A 49 -11.78 -8.34 17.59
CA ALA A 49 -12.45 -9.26 16.68
C ALA A 49 -13.61 -8.55 15.97
N ALA A 50 -13.72 -8.75 14.66
CA ALA A 50 -14.80 -8.21 13.85
C ALA A 50 -15.05 -9.08 12.61
N PRO A 51 -16.28 -9.08 12.04
CA PRO A 51 -16.62 -9.92 10.88
C PRO A 51 -15.80 -9.59 9.63
N ASN A 52 -15.21 -8.39 9.57
CA ASN A 52 -14.38 -7.94 8.47
C ASN A 52 -12.87 -8.16 8.67
N VAL A 53 -12.46 -8.98 9.65
CA VAL A 53 -11.06 -9.37 9.86
C VAL A 53 -10.74 -10.64 9.06
N SER A 54 -9.63 -10.63 8.33
CA SER A 54 -9.16 -11.78 7.55
C SER A 54 -8.46 -12.80 8.44
N ASP A 55 -8.59 -14.07 8.08
CA ASP A 55 -7.85 -15.17 8.67
C ASP A 55 -6.39 -15.18 8.17
N ASN A 56 -6.13 -14.57 7.01
CA ASN A 56 -4.79 -14.38 6.45
C ASN A 56 -4.17 -13.08 6.98
N ALA A 57 -3.51 -13.16 8.12
CA ALA A 57 -2.89 -12.00 8.77
C ALA A 57 -1.64 -11.48 8.03
N ILE A 58 -1.57 -10.16 7.83
CA ILE A 58 -0.37 -9.47 7.30
C ILE A 58 0.05 -8.38 8.29
N GLY A 59 1.32 -8.35 8.69
CA GLY A 59 1.81 -7.35 9.64
C GLY A 59 1.13 -7.46 11.00
N LYS A 60 0.67 -6.34 11.54
CA LYS A 60 -0.18 -6.31 12.74
C LYS A 60 -1.62 -6.66 12.37
N GLY A 61 -1.85 -7.93 11.98
CA GLY A 61 -3.16 -8.46 11.58
C GLY A 61 -4.03 -8.94 12.76
N GLY A 62 -5.06 -9.73 12.45
CA GLY A 62 -5.99 -10.30 13.46
C GLY A 62 -6.94 -9.27 14.09
N THR A 63 -7.01 -8.06 13.54
CA THR A 63 -7.89 -6.99 14.00
C THR A 63 -8.26 -6.06 12.85
N ASN A 64 -9.29 -5.25 13.05
CA ASN A 64 -9.62 -4.10 12.21
C ASN A 64 -9.36 -2.76 12.92
N MET A 65 -8.76 -2.78 14.11
CA MET A 65 -8.56 -1.61 14.96
C MET A 65 -7.17 -1.58 15.60
N TRP A 66 -6.50 -0.43 15.51
CA TRP A 66 -5.15 -0.22 16.02
C TRP A 66 -5.04 1.03 16.88
N SER A 67 -4.17 0.96 17.88
CA SER A 67 -3.62 2.14 18.54
C SER A 67 -2.39 2.63 17.77
N ILE A 68 -2.32 3.94 17.54
CA ILE A 68 -1.20 4.61 16.86
C ILE A 68 -0.42 5.48 17.88
N GLY A 69 -1.03 5.79 19.03
CA GLY A 69 -0.43 6.66 20.03
C GLY A 69 -0.33 8.09 19.51
N GLY A 70 0.90 8.52 19.21
CA GLY A 70 1.20 9.82 18.63
C GLY A 70 1.12 9.81 17.10
N ILE A 71 0.44 10.79 16.51
CA ILE A 71 0.37 10.99 15.06
C ILE A 71 0.70 12.43 14.71
N ASP A 72 1.20 12.61 13.49
CA ASP A 72 1.36 13.91 12.83
C ASP A 72 0.75 13.81 11.42
N PRO A 73 0.65 14.93 10.67
CA PRO A 73 0.09 14.91 9.31
C PRO A 73 0.83 14.01 8.32
N ASN A 74 2.08 13.63 8.60
CA ASN A 74 2.91 12.79 7.73
C ASN A 74 2.76 11.29 8.04
N THR A 75 2.13 10.95 9.17
CA THR A 75 1.99 9.57 9.63
C THR A 75 1.12 8.76 8.67
N THR A 76 1.74 7.81 7.97
CA THR A 76 1.13 6.98 6.92
C THR A 76 1.19 5.50 7.27
N ILE A 77 0.02 4.85 7.32
CA ILE A 77 -0.13 3.42 7.64
C ILE A 77 -0.55 2.66 6.37
N ALA A 78 0.10 1.54 6.10
CA ALA A 78 -0.26 0.64 5.03
C ALA A 78 -1.29 -0.37 5.55
N ILE A 79 -2.47 -0.44 4.90
CA ILE A 79 -3.52 -1.40 5.24
C ILE A 79 -3.64 -2.41 4.09
N TYR A 80 -3.55 -3.69 4.44
CA TYR A 80 -3.67 -4.80 3.49
C TYR A 80 -5.05 -5.42 3.60
N PHE A 81 -5.60 -5.82 2.45
CA PHE A 81 -6.92 -6.41 2.35
C PHE A 81 -6.86 -7.75 1.64
N ASP A 82 -7.82 -8.61 1.94
CA ASP A 82 -7.99 -9.92 1.32
C ASP A 82 -9.42 -10.03 0.77
N ILE A 83 -9.57 -10.60 -0.43
CA ILE A 83 -10.88 -10.75 -1.09
C ILE A 83 -11.46 -12.09 -0.64
N THR A 84 -12.69 -12.09 -0.09
CA THR A 84 -13.28 -13.30 0.51
C THR A 84 -13.82 -14.32 -0.50
N ASN A 85 -14.03 -13.91 -1.76
CA ASN A 85 -14.52 -14.80 -2.82
C ASN A 85 -13.94 -14.44 -4.20
N PRO A 86 -12.64 -14.69 -4.46
CA PRO A 86 -12.02 -14.40 -5.73
C PRO A 86 -12.43 -15.46 -6.79
N GLY A 87 -13.63 -15.33 -7.36
CA GLY A 87 -13.97 -15.96 -8.64
C GLY A 87 -14.95 -17.14 -8.65
N ASN A 88 -15.56 -17.54 -7.52
CA ASN A 88 -16.57 -18.61 -7.54
C ASN A 88 -18.00 -18.13 -7.82
N THR A 89 -18.28 -16.83 -7.62
CA THR A 89 -19.61 -16.27 -7.90
C THR A 89 -19.44 -14.84 -8.40
N PRO A 90 -19.88 -14.53 -9.63
CA PRO A 90 -19.80 -13.16 -10.13
C PRO A 90 -20.64 -12.24 -9.24
N LEU A 91 -20.10 -11.07 -8.91
CA LEU A 91 -20.83 -10.06 -8.17
C LEU A 91 -21.85 -9.39 -9.10
N PRO A 92 -23.03 -8.97 -8.59
CA PRO A 92 -24.01 -8.23 -9.37
C PRO A 92 -23.41 -6.99 -10.02
N ASP A 93 -23.82 -6.72 -11.25
CA ASP A 93 -23.42 -5.51 -11.96
C ASP A 93 -23.81 -4.24 -11.19
N GLY A 94 -22.91 -3.26 -11.18
CA GLY A 94 -23.12 -2.01 -10.44
C GLY A 94 -22.88 -2.10 -8.93
N LYS A 95 -22.62 -3.30 -8.37
CA LYS A 95 -22.21 -3.43 -6.97
C LYS A 95 -20.91 -2.67 -6.71
N ARG A 96 -20.85 -1.96 -5.58
CA ARG A 96 -19.70 -1.15 -5.18
C ARG A 96 -19.07 -1.67 -3.91
N ARG A 97 -17.75 -1.48 -3.79
CA ARG A 97 -16.99 -1.69 -2.56
C ARG A 97 -16.91 -0.39 -1.79
N PHE A 98 -17.00 -0.47 -0.47
CA PHE A 98 -16.84 0.65 0.45
C PHE A 98 -15.76 0.32 1.49
N ILE A 99 -14.89 1.28 1.74
CA ILE A 99 -13.90 1.24 2.82
C ILE A 99 -14.09 2.51 3.63
N GLN A 100 -14.13 2.40 4.95
CA GLN A 100 -14.19 3.55 5.84
C GLN A 100 -13.07 3.47 6.88
N PHE A 101 -12.28 4.55 6.95
CA PHE A 101 -11.25 4.76 7.94
C PHE A 101 -11.77 5.72 8.99
N LEU A 102 -11.74 5.30 10.25
CA LEU A 102 -12.18 6.06 11.41
C LEU A 102 -10.98 6.29 12.33
N THR A 103 -10.39 7.48 12.28
CA THR A 103 -9.27 7.85 13.14
C THR A 103 -9.76 8.77 14.24
N LYS A 104 -9.87 8.24 15.46
CA LYS A 104 -10.15 9.04 16.67
C LYS A 104 -8.83 9.45 17.30
N TYR A 105 -8.70 10.72 17.67
CA TYR A 105 -7.47 11.25 18.27
C TYR A 105 -7.73 12.48 19.14
N GLN A 106 -6.79 12.79 20.03
CA GLN A 106 -6.77 14.01 20.82
C GLN A 106 -5.83 15.03 20.15
N CYS A 107 -6.37 16.19 19.79
CA CYS A 107 -5.57 17.31 19.29
C CYS A 107 -4.69 17.91 20.39
N SER A 108 -3.63 18.60 19.99
CA SER A 108 -2.75 19.37 20.88
C SER A 108 -3.49 20.39 21.76
N ASN A 109 -4.63 20.91 21.31
CA ASN A 109 -5.50 21.81 22.07
C ASN A 109 -6.43 21.09 23.08
N GLY A 110 -6.28 19.78 23.26
CA GLY A 110 -7.05 18.96 24.20
C GLY A 110 -8.38 18.44 23.67
N THR A 111 -8.87 18.92 22.52
CA THR A 111 -10.14 18.45 21.93
C THR A 111 -9.99 17.04 21.34
N THR A 112 -11.01 16.20 21.51
CA THR A 112 -11.08 14.91 20.83
C THR A 112 -11.76 15.09 19.49
N ARG A 113 -11.14 14.55 18.43
CA ARG A 113 -11.68 14.57 17.06
C ARG A 113 -11.82 13.15 16.51
N LEU A 114 -12.72 13.02 15.56
CA LEU A 114 -12.88 11.82 14.72
C LEU A 114 -12.72 12.25 13.26
N ARG A 115 -11.67 11.77 12.60
CA ARG A 115 -11.51 11.89 11.15
C ARG A 115 -12.10 10.66 10.50
N CYS A 116 -13.09 10.89 9.64
CA CYS A 116 -13.73 9.84 8.86
C CYS A 116 -13.35 10.01 7.38
N THR A 117 -12.84 8.96 6.75
CA THR A 117 -12.56 8.93 5.31
C THR A 117 -13.22 7.71 4.71
N THR A 118 -14.17 7.93 3.80
CA THR A 118 -14.89 6.85 3.12
C THR A 118 -14.47 6.82 1.66
N LEU A 119 -14.01 5.68 1.19
CA LEU A 119 -13.70 5.41 -0.21
C LEU A 119 -14.74 4.47 -0.79
N CYS A 120 -15.03 4.64 -2.08
CA CYS A 120 -15.97 3.81 -2.83
C CYS A 120 -15.38 3.47 -4.19
N GLY A 121 -15.56 2.23 -4.66
CA GLY A 121 -15.04 1.78 -5.94
C GLY A 121 -15.93 0.71 -6.60
N PRO A 122 -15.76 0.46 -7.91
CA PRO A 122 -16.47 -0.62 -8.60
C PRO A 122 -15.92 -2.00 -8.20
N TRP A 123 -16.64 -3.07 -8.53
CA TRP A 123 -16.04 -4.40 -8.64
C TRP A 123 -15.79 -4.74 -10.10
N HIS A 124 -14.76 -5.56 -10.36
CA HIS A 124 -14.49 -6.10 -11.68
C HIS A 124 -14.52 -7.62 -11.57
N ASN A 125 -15.56 -8.23 -12.13
CA ASN A 125 -15.64 -9.67 -12.23
C ASN A 125 -14.51 -10.17 -13.18
N PRO A 126 -13.89 -11.32 -12.88
CA PRO A 126 -12.96 -11.92 -13.82
C PRO A 126 -13.67 -12.19 -15.15
N PRO A 127 -12.98 -12.04 -16.29
CA PRO A 127 -13.58 -12.31 -17.59
C PRO A 127 -14.07 -13.76 -17.67
N SER A 128 -15.22 -13.99 -18.30
CA SER A 128 -15.71 -15.34 -18.59
C SER A 128 -14.86 -15.95 -19.71
N LEU A 129 -13.95 -16.84 -19.34
CA LEU A 129 -12.98 -17.43 -20.26
C LEU A 129 -13.37 -18.85 -20.65
N PRO A 130 -13.20 -19.26 -21.93
CA PRO A 130 -13.19 -20.66 -22.29
C PRO A 130 -12.09 -21.38 -21.51
N LYS A 131 -12.41 -22.46 -20.80
CA LYS A 131 -11.47 -23.19 -19.92
C LYS A 131 -10.28 -23.81 -20.68
N ASP A 132 -10.38 -23.91 -22.00
CA ASP A 132 -9.46 -24.67 -22.85
C ASP A 132 -8.53 -23.79 -23.70
N ASP A 133 -8.54 -22.46 -23.51
CA ASP A 133 -7.69 -21.53 -24.27
C ASP A 133 -6.85 -20.61 -23.35
N PRO A 134 -5.58 -20.96 -23.08
CA PRO A 134 -4.66 -20.14 -22.29
C PRO A 134 -4.37 -18.76 -22.90
N MET A 135 -4.50 -18.61 -24.23
CA MET A 135 -4.33 -17.32 -24.89
C MET A 135 -5.51 -16.39 -24.65
N ALA A 136 -6.73 -16.94 -24.53
CA ALA A 136 -7.91 -16.17 -24.20
C ALA A 136 -7.81 -15.53 -22.80
N GLU A 137 -7.27 -16.24 -21.80
CA GLU A 137 -7.07 -15.70 -20.46
C GLU A 137 -6.16 -14.46 -20.46
N ARG A 138 -5.03 -14.59 -21.16
CA ARG A 138 -4.05 -13.54 -21.29
C ARG A 138 -4.61 -12.32 -22.02
N GLN A 139 -5.33 -12.54 -23.12
CA GLN A 139 -5.95 -11.46 -23.89
C GLN A 139 -7.04 -10.74 -23.09
N ALA A 140 -7.83 -11.46 -22.30
CA ALA A 140 -8.87 -10.85 -21.47
C ALA A 140 -8.29 -10.05 -20.30
N MET A 141 -7.16 -10.48 -19.74
CA MET A 141 -6.43 -9.70 -18.74
C MET A 141 -5.82 -8.41 -19.30
N MET A 142 -5.33 -8.42 -20.55
CA MET A 142 -4.76 -7.21 -21.18
C MET A 142 -5.77 -6.05 -21.24
N ASN A 143 -7.04 -6.36 -21.43
CA ASN A 143 -8.12 -5.38 -21.52
C ASN A 143 -8.89 -5.19 -20.19
N SER A 144 -8.40 -5.78 -19.10
CA SER A 144 -9.09 -5.72 -17.82
C SER A 144 -8.97 -4.33 -17.19
N PRO A 145 -10.08 -3.74 -16.68
CA PRO A 145 -10.01 -2.52 -15.88
C PRO A 145 -9.09 -2.64 -14.65
N VAL A 146 -8.88 -3.86 -14.15
CA VAL A 146 -7.95 -4.14 -13.04
C VAL A 146 -6.52 -3.74 -13.41
N ARG A 147 -6.07 -4.08 -14.63
CA ARG A 147 -4.74 -3.71 -15.16
C ARG A 147 -4.59 -2.19 -15.21
N MET A 148 -5.59 -1.49 -15.75
CA MET A 148 -5.57 -0.04 -15.91
C MET A 148 -5.66 0.72 -14.58
N SER A 149 -6.15 0.08 -13.52
CA SER A 149 -6.26 0.67 -12.19
C SER A 149 -5.02 0.45 -11.30
N PHE A 150 -3.97 -0.16 -11.85
CA PHE A 150 -2.77 -0.45 -11.08
C PHE A 150 -1.95 0.83 -10.83
N ASP A 151 -1.73 1.14 -9.56
CA ASP A 151 -0.85 2.21 -9.12
C ASP A 151 0.52 1.61 -8.78
N GLN A 152 1.46 1.69 -9.72
CA GLN A 152 2.82 1.15 -9.54
C GLN A 152 3.62 1.82 -8.42
N GLU A 153 3.36 3.10 -8.14
CA GLU A 153 4.06 3.84 -7.10
C GLU A 153 3.62 3.36 -5.72
N ALA A 154 2.31 3.34 -5.47
CA ALA A 154 1.75 2.81 -4.24
C ALA A 154 2.08 1.32 -4.06
N ALA A 155 1.99 0.52 -5.13
CA ALA A 155 2.34 -0.89 -5.10
C ALA A 155 3.82 -1.11 -4.74
N ALA A 156 4.74 -0.28 -5.26
CA ALA A 156 6.16 -0.37 -4.92
C ALA A 156 6.41 -0.10 -3.43
N VAL A 157 5.79 0.95 -2.88
CA VAL A 157 5.92 1.31 -1.46
C VAL A 157 5.30 0.24 -0.55
N LEU A 158 4.12 -0.29 -0.89
CA LEU A 158 3.50 -1.39 -0.14
C LEU A 158 4.37 -2.66 -0.21
N SER A 159 4.91 -3.00 -1.38
CA SER A 159 5.82 -4.13 -1.54
C SER A 159 7.10 -3.96 -0.72
N ALA A 160 7.64 -2.74 -0.67
CA ALA A 160 8.82 -2.41 0.14
C ALA A 160 8.55 -2.56 1.63
N ARG A 161 7.41 -2.05 2.13
CA ARG A 161 7.02 -2.20 3.53
C ARG A 161 6.82 -3.67 3.90
N LEU A 162 6.21 -4.45 3.03
CA LEU A 162 6.02 -5.89 3.23
C LEU A 162 7.37 -6.63 3.24
N ALA A 163 8.25 -6.34 2.29
CA ALA A 163 9.59 -6.94 2.24
C ALA A 163 10.39 -6.62 3.51
N VAL A 164 10.41 -5.36 3.95
CA VAL A 164 11.08 -4.96 5.19
C VAL A 164 10.50 -5.68 6.40
N HIS A 165 9.17 -5.78 6.51
CA HIS A 165 8.54 -6.52 7.60
C HIS A 165 8.92 -8.00 7.58
N GLN A 166 8.98 -8.64 6.41
CA GLN A 166 9.41 -10.05 6.31
C GLN A 166 10.83 -10.27 6.82
N THR A 167 11.72 -9.27 6.75
CA THR A 167 13.08 -9.40 7.32
C THR A 167 13.12 -9.48 8.85
N GLU A 168 11.99 -9.24 9.54
CA GLU A 168 11.90 -9.45 10.99
C GLU A 168 11.89 -10.95 11.35
N THR A 169 11.44 -11.81 10.44
CA THR A 169 11.33 -13.27 10.66
C THR A 169 12.20 -14.08 9.72
N ASP A 170 12.32 -13.64 8.47
CA ASP A 170 12.92 -14.39 7.38
C ASP A 170 14.33 -13.87 7.08
N GLU A 171 15.19 -14.75 6.56
CA GLU A 171 16.51 -14.34 6.09
C GLU A 171 16.39 -13.40 4.87
N VAL A 172 17.24 -12.37 4.82
CA VAL A 172 17.26 -11.37 3.74
C VAL A 172 17.33 -12.03 2.35
N GLY A 173 18.09 -13.12 2.20
CA GLY A 173 18.20 -13.85 0.94
C GLY A 173 16.86 -14.40 0.45
N ASP A 174 16.01 -14.87 1.36
CA ASP A 174 14.68 -15.37 1.02
C ASP A 174 13.68 -14.25 0.74
N VAL A 175 13.79 -13.13 1.47
CA VAL A 175 13.01 -11.91 1.17
C VAL A 175 13.34 -11.38 -0.24
N LEU A 176 14.62 -11.37 -0.63
CA LEU A 176 15.03 -10.97 -1.99
C LEU A 176 14.46 -11.91 -3.06
N ARG A 177 14.48 -13.23 -2.81
CA ARG A 177 13.85 -14.21 -3.70
C ARG A 177 12.34 -13.99 -3.79
N TRP A 178 11.70 -13.62 -2.69
CA TRP A 178 10.27 -13.29 -2.66
C TRP A 178 9.96 -12.04 -3.50
N VAL A 179 10.77 -10.98 -3.39
CA VAL A 179 10.64 -9.76 -4.22
C VAL A 179 10.80 -10.13 -5.70
N ASP A 180 11.87 -10.84 -6.06
CA ASP A 180 12.15 -11.22 -7.45
C ASP A 180 11.04 -12.12 -8.03
N ARG A 181 10.55 -13.12 -7.26
CA ARG A 181 9.42 -13.98 -7.68
C ARG A 181 8.12 -13.21 -7.82
N SER A 182 7.85 -12.25 -6.93
CA SER A 182 6.65 -11.42 -6.99
C SER A 182 6.65 -10.52 -8.24
N LEU A 183 7.81 -9.92 -8.56
CA LEU A 183 8.01 -9.15 -9.79
C LEU A 183 7.80 -10.02 -11.03
N ILE A 184 8.40 -11.22 -11.08
CA ILE A 184 8.22 -12.14 -12.20
C ILE A 184 6.75 -12.50 -12.38
N ARG A 185 6.03 -12.85 -11.30
CA ARG A 185 4.59 -13.18 -11.37
C ARG A 185 3.75 -12.01 -11.89
N LEU A 186 4.04 -10.79 -11.45
CA LEU A 186 3.35 -9.59 -11.93
C LEU A 186 3.59 -9.40 -13.43
N CYS A 187 4.85 -9.41 -13.86
CA CYS A 187 5.21 -9.25 -15.26
C CYS A 187 4.65 -10.37 -16.14
N SER A 188 4.74 -11.63 -15.72
CA SER A 188 4.17 -12.78 -16.46
C SER A 188 2.66 -12.64 -16.69
N LYS A 189 1.95 -12.02 -15.74
CA LYS A 189 0.50 -11.85 -15.77
C LYS A 189 0.03 -10.62 -16.57
N PHE A 190 0.76 -9.51 -16.50
CA PHE A 190 0.30 -8.22 -17.04
C PHE A 190 1.12 -7.67 -18.22
N ALA A 191 2.24 -8.31 -18.57
CA ALA A 191 3.06 -7.91 -19.71
C ALA A 191 2.63 -8.57 -21.03
N GLU A 192 2.97 -7.90 -22.12
CA GLU A 192 2.83 -8.37 -23.49
C GLU A 192 4.15 -9.01 -23.92
N TYR A 193 4.12 -10.27 -24.36
CA TYR A 193 5.30 -11.03 -24.82
C TYR A 193 4.87 -12.31 -25.52
N GLU A 194 5.67 -12.77 -26.46
CA GLU A 194 5.61 -14.12 -27.00
C GLU A 194 6.42 -15.06 -26.09
N PRO A 195 5.90 -16.26 -25.75
CA PRO A 195 6.68 -17.27 -25.04
C PRO A 195 8.01 -17.53 -25.74
N ASP A 196 9.06 -17.73 -24.95
CA ASP A 196 10.42 -18.02 -25.43
C ASP A 196 11.09 -16.93 -26.30
N ASN A 197 10.50 -15.74 -26.41
CA ASN A 197 11.08 -14.62 -27.16
C ASN A 197 11.17 -13.34 -26.32
N ALA A 198 12.30 -13.17 -25.62
CA ALA A 198 12.52 -12.04 -24.69
C ALA A 198 12.44 -10.65 -25.34
N GLN A 199 12.70 -10.52 -26.64
CA GLN A 199 12.70 -9.22 -27.34
C GLN A 199 11.30 -8.60 -27.47
N THR A 200 10.27 -9.42 -27.35
CA THR A 200 8.86 -9.02 -27.45
C THR A 200 8.29 -8.47 -26.15
N PHE A 201 9.02 -8.59 -25.03
CA PHE A 201 8.53 -8.19 -23.73
C PHE A 201 8.26 -6.68 -23.64
N ARG A 202 7.02 -6.30 -23.35
CA ARG A 202 6.57 -4.92 -23.19
C ARG A 202 5.65 -4.79 -21.98
N LEU A 203 5.81 -3.68 -21.25
CA LEU A 203 4.94 -3.27 -20.16
C LEU A 203 4.18 -2.01 -20.57
N SER A 204 2.94 -1.89 -20.12
CA SER A 204 2.17 -0.65 -20.28
C SER A 204 2.66 0.44 -19.32
N PRO A 205 2.30 1.71 -19.55
CA PRO A 205 2.72 2.83 -18.70
C PRO A 205 2.39 2.64 -17.21
N GLU A 206 1.31 1.94 -16.89
CA GLU A 206 0.87 1.67 -15.51
C GLU A 206 1.86 0.74 -14.77
N PHE A 207 2.69 -0.03 -15.48
CA PHE A 207 3.61 -1.02 -14.89
C PHE A 207 5.08 -0.75 -15.21
N SER A 208 5.39 0.18 -16.11
CA SER A 208 6.73 0.32 -16.70
C SER A 208 7.82 0.73 -15.70
N LEU A 209 7.48 1.45 -14.62
CA LEU A 209 8.40 1.86 -13.57
C LEU A 209 8.51 0.83 -12.44
N TYR A 210 7.52 -0.04 -12.26
CA TYR A 210 7.52 -1.02 -11.17
C TYR A 210 8.79 -1.91 -11.13
N PRO A 211 9.28 -2.48 -12.26
CA PRO A 211 10.56 -3.21 -12.26
C PRO A 211 11.75 -2.34 -11.84
N GLN A 212 11.75 -1.05 -12.19
CA GLN A 212 12.81 -0.12 -11.79
C GLN A 212 12.79 0.11 -10.28
N PHE A 213 11.61 0.32 -9.68
CA PHE A 213 11.47 0.42 -8.23
C PHE A 213 11.96 -0.84 -7.52
N MET A 214 11.59 -2.03 -8.01
CA MET A 214 12.05 -3.30 -7.44
C MET A 214 13.56 -3.49 -7.59
N PHE A 215 14.14 -3.03 -8.72
CA PHE A 215 15.59 -3.02 -8.93
C PHE A 215 16.32 -2.15 -7.90
N HIS A 216 15.78 -0.99 -7.54
CA HIS A 216 16.39 -0.14 -6.51
C HIS A 216 16.14 -0.68 -5.10
N LEU A 217 14.91 -1.14 -4.80
CA LEU A 217 14.55 -1.73 -3.51
C LEU A 217 15.47 -2.89 -3.11
N ARG A 218 15.70 -3.86 -4.00
CA ARG A 218 16.49 -5.08 -3.71
C ARG A 218 17.96 -4.82 -3.38
N ARG A 219 18.48 -3.62 -3.72
CA ARG A 219 19.85 -3.18 -3.41
C ARG A 219 19.92 -2.02 -2.42
N SER A 220 18.77 -1.56 -1.94
CA SER A 220 18.69 -0.48 -0.96
C SER A 220 19.18 -0.93 0.41
N GLN A 221 19.49 0.04 1.27
CA GLN A 221 19.85 -0.19 2.68
C GLN A 221 18.70 -0.77 3.52
N PHE A 222 17.48 -0.85 2.98
CA PHE A 222 16.36 -1.53 3.63
C PHE A 222 16.56 -3.05 3.67
N LEU A 223 17.16 -3.62 2.63
CA LEU A 223 17.33 -5.07 2.45
C LEU A 223 18.82 -5.48 2.48
N GLN A 224 19.71 -4.69 1.89
CA GLN A 224 21.16 -4.95 1.92
C GLN A 224 21.80 -4.20 3.09
N LEU A 225 21.99 -4.89 4.22
CA LEU A 225 22.49 -4.26 5.45
C LEU A 225 24.03 -4.17 5.55
N PHE A 226 24.77 -4.69 4.57
CA PHE A 226 26.22 -4.57 4.55
C PHE A 226 26.61 -3.08 4.47
N ASN A 227 27.61 -2.67 5.26
CA ASN A 227 27.98 -1.26 5.49
C ASN A 227 26.90 -0.41 6.19
N SER A 228 26.05 -1.00 7.03
CA SER A 228 25.18 -0.24 7.93
C SER A 228 25.20 -0.86 9.32
N SER A 229 25.23 0.00 10.34
CA SER A 229 25.04 -0.45 11.72
C SER A 229 23.61 -0.93 11.95
N PRO A 230 23.36 -1.79 12.96
CA PRO A 230 22.00 -2.20 13.32
C PRO A 230 21.06 -1.01 13.59
N ASP A 231 21.57 0.04 14.24
CA ASP A 231 20.79 1.24 14.59
C ASP A 231 20.42 2.06 13.34
N GLU A 232 21.34 2.23 12.39
CA GLU A 232 21.06 2.88 11.10
C GLU A 232 20.02 2.10 10.29
N ALA A 233 20.14 0.77 10.24
CA ALA A 233 19.18 -0.09 9.56
C ALA A 233 17.78 0.03 10.18
N ALA A 234 17.70 0.01 11.52
CA ALA A 234 16.45 0.20 12.25
C ALA A 234 15.84 1.58 11.97
N TYR A 235 16.66 2.64 11.97
CA TYR A 235 16.23 4.00 11.65
C TYR A 235 15.62 4.08 10.25
N TYR A 236 16.33 3.61 9.22
CA TYR A 236 15.83 3.67 7.84
C TYR A 236 14.51 2.90 7.67
N ARG A 237 14.43 1.68 8.22
CA ARG A 237 13.22 0.85 8.15
C ARG A 237 12.03 1.49 8.87
N TYR A 238 12.28 2.15 10.00
CA TYR A 238 11.26 2.87 10.74
C TYR A 238 10.70 4.05 9.92
N ILE A 239 11.56 4.86 9.31
CA ILE A 239 11.12 5.99 8.47
C ILE A 239 10.30 5.51 7.26
N LEU A 240 10.77 4.48 6.55
CA LEU A 240 10.00 3.87 5.44
C LEU A 240 8.59 3.40 5.85
N SER A 241 8.47 2.90 7.08
CA SER A 241 7.21 2.36 7.58
C SER A 241 6.18 3.43 7.97
N ARG A 242 6.61 4.70 8.15
CA ARG A 242 5.73 5.80 8.55
C ARG A 242 5.51 6.88 7.49
N GLU A 243 6.37 6.98 6.48
CA GLU A 243 6.32 8.04 5.46
C GLU A 243 5.32 7.79 4.33
N GLY A 244 4.82 8.86 3.71
CA GLY A 244 3.91 8.78 2.56
C GLY A 244 4.53 8.17 1.30
N THR A 245 3.71 7.92 0.26
CA THR A 245 4.15 7.31 -1.00
C THR A 245 5.31 8.09 -1.63
N THR A 246 5.17 9.40 -1.81
CA THR A 246 6.18 10.25 -2.45
C THR A 246 7.54 10.18 -1.75
N ASN A 247 7.56 10.37 -0.42
CA ASN A 247 8.80 10.30 0.36
C ASN A 247 9.39 8.88 0.34
N SER A 248 8.54 7.85 0.39
CA SER A 248 8.96 6.45 0.30
C SER A 248 9.58 6.10 -1.06
N LEU A 249 9.08 6.65 -2.16
CA LEU A 249 9.68 6.46 -3.47
C LEU A 249 11.07 7.08 -3.55
N VAL A 250 11.27 8.29 -3.03
CA VAL A 250 12.60 8.94 -2.99
C VAL A 250 13.58 8.11 -2.15
N MET A 251 13.09 7.53 -1.05
CA MET A 251 13.88 6.62 -0.21
C MET A 251 14.28 5.33 -0.95
N ILE A 252 13.38 4.76 -1.77
CA ILE A 252 13.65 3.54 -2.56
C ILE A 252 14.57 3.85 -3.73
N GLN A 253 14.24 4.89 -4.51
CA GLN A 253 14.91 5.34 -5.72
C GLN A 253 15.21 6.85 -5.60
N PRO A 254 16.43 7.23 -5.20
CA PRO A 254 16.81 8.63 -5.05
C PRO A 254 16.70 9.42 -6.37
N THR A 255 16.15 10.62 -6.28
CA THR A 255 16.05 11.55 -7.41
C THR A 255 17.40 12.18 -7.72
N LEU A 256 17.80 12.18 -9.00
CA LEU A 256 18.99 12.86 -9.48
C LEU A 256 18.59 14.01 -10.41
N LEU A 257 18.95 15.24 -10.06
CA LEU A 257 18.66 16.44 -10.83
C LEU A 257 19.95 17.00 -11.44
N SER A 258 19.93 17.30 -12.74
CA SER A 258 21.02 17.95 -13.45
C SER A 258 20.61 19.35 -13.88
N TYR A 259 21.42 20.34 -13.52
CA TYR A 259 21.21 21.75 -13.90
C TYR A 259 22.25 22.15 -14.94
N SER A 260 21.81 22.81 -16.01
CA SER A 260 22.65 23.28 -17.11
C SER A 260 22.27 24.71 -17.45
N PHE A 261 23.25 25.49 -17.95
CA PHE A 261 23.01 26.83 -18.49
C PHE A 261 22.52 26.82 -19.95
N ASN A 262 22.54 25.65 -20.60
CA ASN A 262 21.98 25.43 -21.94
C ASN A 262 20.47 25.22 -21.90
#